data_AF-A0A3N5ID44-F1
#
_entry.id   AF-A0A3N5ID44-F1
#
_cell.length_a   1.000
_cell.length_b   1.000
_cell.length_c   1.000
_cell.angle_alpha   90.00
_cell.angle_beta   90.00
_cell.angle_gamma   90.00
#
_symmetry.space_group_name_H-M   'P 1'
#
loop_
_entity.id
_entity.type
_entity.pdbx_description
1 polymer ?
#
loop_
_entity_poly.entity_id
_entity_poly.type
_entity_poly.pdbx_seq_one_letter_code
_entity_poly.pdbx_strand_id
1 'polypeptide(L)'
;MIKVSSNIGATKIGRKLGPKTMYSYIKKFGFGAPTRIDLPGEVPGLVWPYQRWGEIEASNICFGQGLSISALQLTSALGAIANDGRLMKPYLVSQVLDQKGQPAKAFAPQPVRQVLSPETARLMRQLLTRVTEQGGTAPQAAIEGVAVGGKTGTAQKVAPETRRYASGKYVSTFMGFLPAEAPALVILVIVDEPKGSHYGGVVAAPVFKAIAEQSLPLIGIKRLTPPGPHAPAREESDPTPWVMAQRALEQGPVQAESQGTNQLMPDLRGLTLRKAAEVLKNYPFEPILEGSGKAVSQRPLPGTAITRGTRCQVQFRPTI
;
A
#
# COMPACT_ATOMS: atom_id res chain seq x y z
N MET A 1 -20.00 -7.68 -12.99
CA MET A 1 -20.07 -8.32 -11.66
C MET A 1 -19.50 -7.43 -10.55
N ILE A 2 -18.19 -7.16 -10.54
CA ILE A 2 -17.50 -6.47 -9.42
C ILE A 2 -18.09 -5.07 -9.16
N LYS A 3 -18.24 -4.26 -10.23
CA LYS A 3 -18.85 -2.90 -10.20
C LYS A 3 -20.15 -2.83 -9.39
N VAL A 4 -21.04 -3.81 -9.61
CA VAL A 4 -22.41 -3.86 -9.06
C VAL A 4 -22.56 -4.80 -7.86
N SER A 5 -21.47 -5.39 -7.37
CA SER A 5 -21.48 -6.34 -6.24
C SER A 5 -22.46 -7.52 -6.39
N SER A 6 -22.54 -8.12 -7.57
CA SER A 6 -23.50 -9.21 -7.84
C SER A 6 -23.09 -10.54 -7.18
N ASN A 7 -23.85 -10.97 -6.16
CA ASN A 7 -23.68 -12.27 -5.50
C ASN A 7 -23.83 -13.44 -6.48
N ILE A 8 -24.77 -13.36 -7.43
CA ILE A 8 -24.98 -14.37 -8.48
C ILE A 8 -23.72 -14.49 -9.35
N GLY A 9 -23.16 -13.36 -9.77
CA GLY A 9 -21.93 -13.36 -10.56
C GLY A 9 -20.74 -13.95 -9.79
N ALA A 10 -20.56 -13.55 -8.53
CA ALA A 10 -19.49 -14.07 -7.66
C ALA A 10 -19.62 -15.59 -7.48
N THR A 11 -20.84 -16.07 -7.22
CA THR A 11 -21.15 -17.50 -7.06
C THR A 11 -20.85 -18.28 -8.35
N LYS A 12 -21.21 -17.75 -9.53
CA LYS A 12 -20.91 -18.40 -10.81
C LYS A 12 -19.39 -18.56 -11.06
N ILE A 13 -18.58 -17.56 -10.69
CA ILE A 13 -17.12 -17.68 -10.77
C ILE A 13 -16.60 -18.68 -9.73
N GLY A 14 -17.08 -18.60 -8.48
CA GLY A 14 -16.65 -19.53 -7.42
C GLY A 14 -16.95 -20.99 -7.76
N ARG A 15 -18.12 -21.26 -8.34
CA ARG A 15 -18.48 -22.60 -8.86
C ARG A 15 -17.52 -23.08 -9.95
N LYS A 16 -17.08 -22.21 -10.86
CA LYS A 16 -16.09 -22.56 -11.89
C LYS A 16 -14.71 -22.85 -11.30
N LEU A 17 -14.30 -22.16 -10.25
CA LEU A 17 -13.02 -22.39 -9.56
C LEU A 17 -13.01 -23.67 -8.72
N GLY A 18 -14.15 -23.98 -8.10
CA GLY A 18 -14.33 -25.10 -7.19
C GLY A 18 -13.85 -24.82 -5.76
N PRO A 19 -14.40 -25.54 -4.75
CA PRO A 19 -14.19 -25.25 -3.32
C PRO A 19 -12.73 -25.40 -2.89
N LYS A 20 -12.01 -26.39 -3.42
CA LYS A 20 -10.59 -26.62 -3.10
C LYS A 20 -9.71 -25.43 -3.51
N THR A 21 -9.91 -24.90 -4.72
CA THR A 21 -9.17 -23.75 -5.25
C THR A 21 -9.50 -22.49 -4.46
N MET A 22 -10.79 -22.24 -4.19
CA MET A 22 -11.23 -21.10 -3.38
C MET A 22 -10.60 -21.12 -1.99
N TYR A 23 -10.65 -22.27 -1.31
CA TYR A 23 -10.02 -22.43 0.01
C TYR A 23 -8.51 -22.19 -0.03
N SER A 24 -7.82 -22.71 -1.04
CA SER A 24 -6.38 -22.46 -1.23
C SER A 24 -6.09 -20.96 -1.33
N TYR A 25 -6.86 -20.20 -2.12
CA TYR A 25 -6.70 -18.75 -2.22
C TYR A 25 -7.05 -18.02 -0.92
N ILE A 26 -8.15 -18.39 -0.25
CA ILE A 26 -8.51 -17.83 1.06
C ILE A 26 -7.37 -17.98 2.06
N LYS A 27 -6.75 -19.16 2.13
CA LYS A 27 -5.56 -19.40 2.97
C LYS A 27 -4.32 -18.64 2.48
N LYS A 28 -4.09 -18.55 1.17
CA LYS A 28 -2.97 -17.78 0.59
C LYS A 28 -3.06 -16.29 0.93
N PHE A 29 -4.26 -15.72 0.97
CA PHE A 29 -4.50 -14.33 1.44
C PHE A 29 -4.30 -14.15 2.95
N GLY A 30 -4.07 -15.23 3.71
CA GLY A 30 -3.78 -15.19 5.14
C GLY A 30 -5.01 -15.35 6.05
N PHE A 31 -6.20 -15.57 5.49
CA PHE A 31 -7.41 -15.73 6.30
C PHE A 31 -7.39 -17.02 7.14
N GLY A 32 -7.95 -16.95 8.35
CA GLY A 32 -7.93 -18.06 9.30
C GLY A 32 -6.57 -18.29 9.95
N ALA A 33 -5.68 -17.29 9.97
CA ALA A 33 -4.39 -17.32 10.65
C ALA A 33 -4.00 -15.91 11.13
N PRO A 34 -3.31 -15.76 12.27
CA PRO A 34 -2.83 -14.45 12.71
C PRO A 34 -1.85 -13.86 11.68
N THR A 35 -1.96 -12.56 11.40
CA THR A 35 -1.02 -11.78 10.58
C THR A 35 0.35 -11.63 11.24
N ARG A 36 0.43 -11.84 12.56
CA ARG A 36 1.62 -11.70 13.40
C ARG A 36 2.15 -10.26 13.42
N ILE A 37 1.23 -9.30 13.43
CA ILE A 37 1.56 -7.91 13.78
C ILE A 37 2.25 -7.86 15.14
N ASP A 38 3.01 -6.81 15.37
CA ASP A 38 3.72 -6.49 16.62
C ASP A 38 2.78 -6.04 17.77
N LEU A 39 1.52 -6.49 17.75
CA LEU A 39 0.52 -6.25 18.79
C LEU A 39 0.00 -7.56 19.40
N PRO A 40 -0.25 -7.61 20.72
CA PRO A 40 -0.85 -8.76 21.37
C PRO A 40 -2.34 -8.89 21.05
N GLY A 41 -2.91 -10.08 21.28
CA GLY A 41 -4.37 -10.29 21.24
C GLY A 41 -4.97 -10.53 19.84
N GLU A 42 -4.14 -10.88 18.84
CA GLU A 42 -4.66 -11.15 17.50
C GLU A 42 -5.53 -12.41 17.45
N VAL A 43 -6.72 -12.28 16.87
CA VAL A 43 -7.61 -13.41 16.61
C VAL A 43 -7.45 -13.92 15.17
N PRO A 44 -7.40 -15.24 14.94
CA PRO A 44 -7.17 -15.81 13.61
C PRO A 44 -8.40 -15.74 12.70
N GLY A 45 -9.58 -15.43 13.24
CA GLY A 45 -10.85 -15.62 12.53
C GLY A 45 -11.22 -17.11 12.40
N LEU A 46 -12.21 -17.41 11.56
CA LEU A 46 -12.72 -18.76 11.32
C LEU A 46 -12.88 -19.01 9.81
N VAL A 47 -12.13 -20.01 9.32
CA VAL A 47 -12.26 -20.53 7.96
C VAL A 47 -12.35 -22.04 8.05
N TRP A 48 -13.52 -22.60 7.75
CA TRP A 48 -13.71 -24.04 7.73
C TRP A 48 -12.94 -24.69 6.56
N PRO A 49 -12.38 -25.90 6.75
CA PRO A 49 -11.82 -26.68 5.64
C PRO A 49 -12.83 -26.90 4.52
N TYR A 50 -12.39 -26.87 3.26
CA TYR A 50 -13.28 -26.95 2.10
C TYR A 50 -14.09 -28.25 2.04
N GLN A 51 -13.62 -29.32 2.67
CA GLN A 51 -14.32 -30.60 2.77
C GLN A 51 -15.63 -30.50 3.56
N ARG A 52 -15.79 -29.44 4.37
CA ARG A 52 -17.02 -29.17 5.14
C ARG A 52 -17.97 -28.22 4.39
N TRP A 53 -17.63 -27.77 3.19
CA TRP A 53 -18.48 -26.84 2.45
C TRP A 53 -19.49 -27.63 1.63
N GLY A 54 -20.77 -27.54 2.00
CA GLY A 54 -21.86 -27.90 1.10
C GLY A 54 -22.01 -26.86 -0.01
N GLU A 55 -22.96 -27.08 -0.92
CA GLU A 55 -23.19 -26.17 -2.06
C GLU A 55 -23.58 -24.75 -1.59
N ILE A 56 -24.35 -24.66 -0.51
CA ILE A 56 -24.80 -23.38 0.07
C ILE A 56 -23.62 -22.66 0.72
N GLU A 57 -22.82 -23.34 1.53
CA GLU A 57 -21.66 -22.75 2.20
C GLU A 57 -20.63 -22.26 1.18
N ALA A 58 -20.33 -23.08 0.17
CA ALA A 58 -19.41 -22.69 -0.91
C ALA A 58 -19.90 -21.44 -1.65
N SER A 59 -21.22 -21.33 -1.88
CA SER A 59 -21.82 -20.15 -2.50
C SER A 59 -21.74 -18.91 -1.60
N ASN A 60 -22.08 -19.06 -0.32
CA ASN A 60 -22.02 -17.98 0.67
C ASN A 60 -20.62 -17.38 0.81
N ILE A 61 -19.61 -18.24 0.82
CA ILE A 61 -18.20 -17.84 0.92
C ILE A 61 -17.79 -16.94 -0.26
N CYS A 62 -18.36 -17.16 -1.45
CA CYS A 62 -18.05 -16.36 -2.65
C CYS A 62 -18.38 -14.87 -2.49
N PHE A 63 -19.29 -14.51 -1.59
CA PHE A 63 -19.66 -13.13 -1.29
C PHE A 63 -19.41 -12.75 0.17
N GLY A 64 -18.51 -13.48 0.84
CA GLY A 64 -17.99 -13.10 2.16
C GLY A 64 -18.85 -13.54 3.35
N GLN A 65 -19.74 -14.51 3.16
CA GLN A 65 -20.56 -15.08 4.24
C GLN A 65 -20.11 -16.50 4.61
N GLY A 66 -20.26 -16.90 5.86
CA GLY A 66 -19.85 -18.25 6.33
C GLY A 66 -18.37 -18.38 6.75
N LEU A 67 -17.66 -17.27 6.86
CA LEU A 67 -16.32 -17.17 7.45
C LEU A 67 -16.22 -15.92 8.32
N SER A 68 -15.26 -15.89 9.24
CA SER A 68 -14.94 -14.68 10.02
C SER A 68 -13.46 -14.32 9.86
N ILE A 69 -13.18 -13.03 9.74
CA ILE A 69 -11.83 -12.49 9.53
C ILE A 69 -11.68 -11.20 10.34
N SER A 70 -10.44 -10.86 10.69
CA SER A 70 -10.15 -9.58 11.34
C SER A 70 -10.06 -8.45 10.31
N ALA A 71 -10.26 -7.21 10.77
CA ALA A 71 -10.07 -6.02 9.94
C ALA A 71 -8.64 -5.97 9.37
N LEU A 72 -7.64 -6.38 10.16
CA LEU A 72 -6.25 -6.40 9.73
C LEU A 72 -6.00 -7.43 8.62
N GLN A 73 -6.57 -8.64 8.74
CA GLN A 73 -6.49 -9.64 7.67
C GLN A 73 -7.12 -9.12 6.36
N LEU A 74 -8.28 -8.48 6.44
CA LEU A 74 -8.96 -7.92 5.27
C LEU A 74 -8.15 -6.80 4.61
N THR A 75 -7.61 -5.88 5.41
CA THR A 75 -6.75 -4.79 4.94
C THR A 75 -5.46 -5.33 4.32
N SER A 76 -4.80 -6.33 4.94
CA SER A 76 -3.60 -6.96 4.38
C SER A 76 -3.89 -7.68 3.06
N ALA A 77 -5.04 -8.35 2.93
CA ALA A 77 -5.45 -9.00 1.68
C ALA A 77 -5.70 -7.98 0.56
N LEU A 78 -6.36 -6.86 0.85
CA LEU A 78 -6.50 -5.76 -0.11
C LEU A 78 -5.13 -5.13 -0.44
N GLY A 79 -4.26 -5.00 0.55
CA GLY A 79 -2.87 -4.59 0.38
C GLY A 79 -2.10 -5.47 -0.58
N ALA A 80 -2.34 -6.78 -0.59
CA ALA A 80 -1.75 -7.68 -1.58
C ALA A 80 -2.21 -7.36 -3.01
N ILE A 81 -3.51 -7.05 -3.21
CA ILE A 81 -4.01 -6.62 -4.53
C ILE A 81 -3.40 -5.28 -4.94
N ALA A 82 -3.28 -4.35 -3.99
CA ALA A 82 -2.66 -3.05 -4.20
C ALA A 82 -1.17 -3.18 -4.56
N ASN A 83 -0.46 -4.11 -3.93
CA ASN A 83 1.00 -4.31 -4.03
C ASN A 83 1.39 -5.47 -4.97
N ASP A 84 0.86 -5.46 -6.19
CA ASP A 84 1.20 -6.41 -7.27
C ASP A 84 1.13 -7.90 -6.87
N GLY A 85 0.20 -8.23 -5.98
CA GLY A 85 -0.07 -9.59 -5.50
C GLY A 85 0.77 -10.02 -4.30
N ARG A 86 1.64 -9.18 -3.74
CA ARG A 86 2.51 -9.50 -2.59
C ARG A 86 1.81 -9.24 -1.26
N LEU A 87 1.54 -10.30 -0.52
CA LEU A 87 1.04 -10.19 0.85
C LEU A 87 2.19 -9.78 1.76
N MET A 88 2.02 -8.65 2.45
CA MET A 88 3.00 -8.07 3.37
C MET A 88 2.62 -8.37 4.82
N LYS A 89 3.63 -8.54 5.68
CA LYS A 89 3.43 -8.62 7.12
C LYS A 89 3.17 -7.20 7.64
N PRO A 90 2.00 -6.92 8.27
CA PRO A 90 1.76 -5.63 8.89
C PRO A 90 2.68 -5.44 10.11
N TYR A 91 3.11 -4.19 10.33
CA TYR A 91 3.92 -3.77 11.47
C TYR A 91 3.57 -2.33 11.82
N LEU A 92 3.60 -2.00 13.12
CA LEU A 92 3.29 -0.66 13.64
C LEU A 92 4.55 0.10 14.04
N VAL A 93 5.52 -0.59 14.63
CA VAL A 93 6.75 0.02 15.15
C VAL A 93 7.78 0.13 14.04
N SER A 94 8.20 1.34 13.68
CA SER A 94 9.30 1.55 12.71
C SER A 94 10.67 1.36 13.35
N GLN A 95 10.85 1.83 14.58
CA GLN A 95 12.09 1.69 15.33
C GLN A 95 11.86 1.78 16.85
N VAL A 96 12.74 1.13 17.62
CA VAL A 96 12.89 1.32 19.07
C VAL A 96 14.17 2.11 19.28
N LEU A 97 14.07 3.21 20.01
CA LEU A 97 15.19 4.07 20.34
C LEU A 97 15.74 3.72 21.74
N ASP A 98 17.04 3.86 21.93
CA ASP A 98 17.67 3.80 23.24
C ASP A 98 17.50 5.13 24.01
N GLN A 99 18.03 5.20 25.23
CA GLN A 99 17.97 6.41 26.07
C GLN A 99 18.71 7.62 25.46
N LYS A 100 19.57 7.39 24.46
CA LYS A 100 20.34 8.42 23.75
C LYS A 100 19.67 8.82 22.43
N GLY A 101 18.48 8.31 22.15
CA GLY A 101 17.75 8.55 20.90
C GLY A 101 18.31 7.81 19.69
N GLN A 102 19.22 6.85 19.88
CA GLN A 102 19.79 6.06 18.80
C GLN A 102 18.94 4.83 18.51
N PRO A 103 18.81 4.38 17.25
CA PRO A 103 18.04 3.19 16.92
C PRO A 103 18.65 1.94 17.54
N ALA A 104 17.99 1.39 18.56
CA ALA A 104 18.34 0.09 19.15
C ALA A 104 17.82 -1.07 18.29
N LYS A 105 16.69 -0.86 17.61
CA LYS A 105 16.09 -1.83 16.68
C LYS A 105 15.29 -1.10 15.62
N ALA A 106 15.45 -1.48 14.36
CA ALA A 106 14.64 -0.98 13.25
C ALA A 106 13.80 -2.13 12.65
N PHE A 107 12.62 -1.79 12.15
CA PHE A 107 11.72 -2.70 11.47
C PHE A 107 11.47 -2.18 10.05
N ALA A 108 11.52 -3.08 9.08
CA ALA A 108 11.27 -2.78 7.69
C ALA A 108 10.08 -3.62 7.17
N PRO A 109 9.42 -3.21 6.08
CA PRO A 109 8.38 -4.01 5.45
C PRO A 109 8.89 -5.41 5.08
N GLN A 110 8.12 -6.45 5.42
CA GLN A 110 8.49 -7.84 5.17
C GLN A 110 7.47 -8.51 4.25
N PRO A 111 7.86 -8.99 3.05
CA PRO A 111 6.98 -9.80 2.22
C PRO A 111 6.78 -11.17 2.86
N VAL A 112 5.53 -11.66 2.87
CA VAL A 112 5.18 -13.00 3.35
C VAL A 112 5.17 -13.98 2.18
N ARG A 113 4.46 -13.64 1.09
CA ARG A 113 4.33 -14.49 -0.10
C ARG A 113 3.72 -13.73 -1.29
N GLN A 114 3.92 -14.26 -2.49
CA GLN A 114 3.20 -13.87 -3.70
C GLN A 114 1.86 -14.64 -3.78
N VAL A 115 0.73 -13.93 -3.71
CA VAL A 115 -0.62 -14.52 -3.74
C VAL A 115 -1.21 -14.54 -5.15
N LEU A 116 -1.05 -13.43 -5.88
CA LEU A 116 -1.50 -13.26 -7.26
C LEU A 116 -0.30 -12.95 -8.15
N SER A 117 -0.37 -13.16 -9.46
CA SER A 117 0.62 -12.57 -10.36
C SER A 117 0.48 -11.04 -10.40
N PRO A 118 1.55 -10.28 -10.70
CA PRO A 118 1.45 -8.83 -10.87
C PRO A 118 0.41 -8.41 -11.92
N GLU A 119 0.27 -9.18 -13.00
CA GLU A 119 -0.71 -8.95 -14.07
C GLU A 119 -2.14 -9.11 -13.53
N THR A 120 -2.38 -10.17 -12.76
CA THR A 120 -3.69 -10.43 -12.15
C THR A 120 -4.03 -9.34 -11.14
N ALA A 121 -3.06 -8.93 -10.30
CA ALA A 121 -3.25 -7.86 -9.33
C ALA A 121 -3.58 -6.53 -10.02
N ARG A 122 -2.83 -6.15 -11.06
CA ARG A 122 -3.07 -4.93 -11.86
C ARG A 122 -4.44 -4.94 -12.54
N LEU A 123 -4.85 -6.06 -13.13
CA LEU A 123 -6.19 -6.21 -13.68
C LEU A 123 -7.26 -6.04 -12.59
N MET A 124 -7.07 -6.65 -11.42
CA MET A 124 -7.97 -6.47 -10.28
C MET A 124 -8.03 -5.01 -9.83
N ARG A 125 -6.91 -4.28 -9.83
CA ARG A 125 -6.92 -2.84 -9.50
C ARG A 125 -7.82 -2.06 -10.45
N GLN A 126 -7.68 -2.28 -11.76
CA GLN A 126 -8.52 -1.64 -12.78
C GLN A 126 -10.01 -2.02 -12.66
N LEU A 127 -10.32 -3.27 -12.31
CA LEU A 127 -11.71 -3.68 -12.12
C LEU A 127 -12.34 -3.04 -10.87
N LEU A 128 -11.53 -2.77 -9.84
CA LEU A 128 -11.97 -2.16 -8.59
C LEU A 128 -12.19 -0.65 -8.70
N THR A 129 -11.58 0.06 -9.66
CA THR A 129 -11.91 1.47 -9.91
C THR A 129 -13.33 1.64 -10.44
N ARG A 130 -13.85 0.65 -11.17
CA ARG A 130 -15.22 0.65 -11.70
C ARG A 130 -16.30 0.74 -10.62
N VAL A 131 -15.97 0.41 -9.36
CA VAL A 131 -16.89 0.48 -8.22
C VAL A 131 -17.17 1.92 -7.79
N THR A 132 -16.19 2.81 -7.94
CA THR A 132 -16.30 4.23 -7.56
C THR A 132 -16.70 5.13 -8.73
N GLU A 133 -16.80 4.58 -9.93
CA GLU A 133 -17.36 5.29 -11.09
C GLU A 133 -18.89 5.44 -10.99
N GLN A 134 -19.45 6.31 -11.83
CA GLN A 134 -20.89 6.41 -12.01
C GLN A 134 -21.51 5.06 -12.41
N GLY A 135 -22.65 4.74 -11.79
CA GLY A 135 -23.30 3.44 -11.88
C GLY A 135 -22.59 2.30 -11.12
N GLY A 136 -21.52 2.60 -10.38
CA GLY A 136 -20.90 1.69 -9.42
C GLY A 136 -21.61 1.72 -8.06
N THR A 137 -21.20 0.84 -7.15
CA THR A 137 -21.83 0.74 -5.82
C THR A 137 -21.30 1.76 -4.80
N ALA A 138 -20.22 2.49 -5.08
CA ALA A 138 -19.66 3.50 -4.17
C ALA A 138 -19.12 4.75 -4.90
N PRO A 139 -19.94 5.47 -5.70
CA PRO A 139 -19.51 6.72 -6.31
C PRO A 139 -19.09 7.78 -5.27
N GLN A 140 -19.59 7.69 -4.04
CA GLN A 140 -19.23 8.62 -2.95
C GLN A 140 -17.79 8.45 -2.42
N ALA A 141 -17.08 7.37 -2.79
CA ALA A 141 -15.66 7.21 -2.49
C ALA A 141 -14.74 7.87 -3.53
N ALA A 142 -15.28 8.40 -4.63
CA ALA A 142 -14.48 9.04 -5.67
C ALA A 142 -13.84 10.35 -5.17
N ILE A 143 -12.56 10.52 -5.51
CA ILE A 143 -11.76 11.71 -5.21
C ILE A 143 -11.39 12.36 -6.53
N GLU A 144 -11.61 13.66 -6.65
CA GLU A 144 -11.26 14.39 -7.86
C GLU A 144 -9.74 14.38 -8.07
N GLY A 145 -9.32 14.06 -9.30
CA GLY A 145 -7.91 14.03 -9.67
C GLY A 145 -7.10 12.84 -9.13
N VAL A 146 -7.74 11.86 -8.46
CA VAL A 146 -7.07 10.66 -7.94
C VAL A 146 -7.94 9.44 -8.20
N ALA A 147 -7.42 8.48 -8.97
CA ALA A 147 -8.12 7.22 -9.20
C ALA A 147 -8.20 6.40 -7.91
N VAL A 148 -9.41 6.04 -7.51
CA VAL A 148 -9.67 5.22 -6.32
C VAL A 148 -10.12 3.84 -6.79
N GLY A 149 -9.44 2.79 -6.32
CA GLY A 149 -9.92 1.42 -6.45
C GLY A 149 -10.53 0.98 -5.12
N GLY A 150 -11.70 0.33 -5.14
CA GLY A 150 -12.28 -0.13 -3.88
C GLY A 150 -13.45 -1.08 -4.03
N LYS A 151 -13.99 -1.49 -2.88
CA LYS A 151 -15.14 -2.38 -2.82
C LYS A 151 -15.99 -2.11 -1.59
N THR A 152 -17.30 -2.14 -1.82
CA THR A 152 -18.34 -2.13 -0.79
C THR A 152 -18.50 -3.51 -0.16
N GLY A 153 -18.79 -3.55 1.14
CA GLY A 153 -19.27 -4.74 1.84
C GLY A 153 -20.52 -4.43 2.66
N THR A 154 -21.43 -5.40 2.68
CA THR A 154 -22.65 -5.38 3.49
C THR A 154 -22.81 -6.77 4.06
N ALA A 155 -22.30 -7.00 5.26
CA ALA A 155 -22.36 -8.30 5.92
C ALA A 155 -23.52 -8.33 6.93
N GLN A 156 -24.27 -9.42 6.95
CA GLN A 156 -25.30 -9.66 7.96
C GLN A 156 -24.67 -10.18 9.25
N LYS A 157 -25.11 -9.66 10.40
CA LYS A 157 -24.65 -10.17 11.70
C LYS A 157 -25.43 -11.43 12.09
N VAL A 158 -24.77 -12.36 12.77
CA VAL A 158 -25.43 -13.52 13.38
C VAL A 158 -26.00 -13.10 14.73
N ALA A 159 -27.29 -13.36 14.97
CA ALA A 159 -27.92 -13.26 16.28
C ALA A 159 -27.48 -14.45 17.15
N PRO A 160 -26.75 -14.22 18.27
CA PRO A 160 -26.26 -15.31 19.12
C PRO A 160 -27.36 -16.25 19.62
N GLU A 161 -28.54 -15.70 19.86
CA GLU A 161 -29.69 -16.38 20.47
C GLU A 161 -30.32 -17.39 19.50
N THR A 162 -30.40 -17.03 18.22
CA THR A 162 -31.05 -17.85 17.19
C THR A 162 -30.05 -18.60 16.31
N ARG A 163 -28.76 -18.22 16.37
CA ARG A 163 -27.69 -18.67 15.46
C ARG A 163 -28.02 -18.46 13.98
N ARG A 164 -28.92 -17.51 13.68
CA ARG A 164 -29.33 -17.10 12.33
C ARG A 164 -28.87 -15.66 12.08
N TYR A 165 -28.88 -15.23 10.82
CA TYR A 165 -28.66 -13.82 10.52
C TYR A 165 -29.77 -12.97 11.13
N ALA A 166 -29.38 -11.94 11.87
CA ALA A 166 -30.29 -11.01 12.50
C ALA A 166 -30.90 -10.08 11.44
N SER A 167 -32.22 -9.89 11.50
CA SER A 167 -32.89 -8.91 10.64
C SER A 167 -32.48 -7.50 11.06
N GLY A 168 -32.16 -6.65 10.08
CA GLY A 168 -31.83 -5.24 10.31
C GLY A 168 -30.44 -4.95 10.88
N LYS A 169 -29.63 -5.96 11.24
CA LYS A 169 -28.28 -5.75 11.77
C LYS A 169 -27.20 -6.09 10.75
N TYR A 170 -26.44 -5.06 10.37
CA TYR A 170 -25.43 -5.15 9.33
C TYR A 170 -24.11 -4.57 9.78
N VAL A 171 -23.03 -5.09 9.19
CA VAL A 171 -21.72 -4.45 9.19
C VAL A 171 -21.52 -3.86 7.79
N SER A 172 -21.47 -2.54 7.72
CA SER A 172 -21.30 -1.80 6.48
C SER A 172 -19.84 -1.42 6.31
N THR A 173 -19.23 -1.82 5.20
CA THR A 173 -17.81 -1.61 4.97
C THR A 173 -17.53 -0.98 3.62
N PHE A 174 -16.46 -0.20 3.57
CA PHE A 174 -15.81 0.17 2.33
C PHE A 174 -14.32 0.01 2.52
N MET A 175 -13.69 -0.70 1.60
CA MET A 175 -12.24 -0.85 1.55
C MET A 175 -11.74 -0.36 0.21
N GLY A 176 -10.63 0.36 0.21
CA GLY A 176 -10.08 0.91 -1.02
C GLY A 176 -8.60 1.21 -0.92
N PHE A 177 -8.01 1.46 -2.08
CA PHE A 177 -6.65 1.90 -2.24
C PHE A 177 -6.57 3.05 -3.26
N LEU A 178 -5.54 3.87 -3.12
CA LEU A 178 -5.31 5.02 -3.98
C LEU A 178 -3.83 5.42 -4.00
N PRO A 179 -3.36 6.06 -5.09
CA PRO A 179 -3.95 6.05 -6.44
C PRO A 179 -4.08 4.64 -7.01
N ALA A 180 -5.02 4.36 -7.92
CA ALA A 180 -5.26 3.00 -8.40
C ALA A 180 -4.11 2.44 -9.26
N GLU A 181 -3.40 3.31 -9.97
CA GLU A 181 -2.30 2.97 -10.89
C GLU A 181 -1.05 2.59 -10.11
N ALA A 182 -0.71 3.40 -9.10
CA ALA A 182 0.41 3.23 -8.18
C ALA A 182 -0.07 3.38 -6.73
N PRO A 183 -0.68 2.32 -6.14
CA PRO A 183 -1.26 2.40 -4.80
C PRO A 183 -0.23 2.75 -3.74
N ALA A 184 -0.56 3.78 -2.98
CA ALA A 184 0.24 4.29 -1.88
C ALA A 184 -0.38 4.02 -0.52
N LEU A 185 -1.71 3.99 -0.50
CA LEU A 185 -2.51 3.90 0.71
C LEU A 185 -3.62 2.87 0.52
N VAL A 186 -3.89 2.10 1.58
CA VAL A 186 -5.05 1.21 1.69
C VAL A 186 -5.81 1.61 2.94
N ILE A 187 -7.12 1.83 2.80
CA ILE A 187 -8.00 2.22 3.91
C ILE A 187 -9.17 1.24 3.95
N LEU A 188 -9.49 0.77 5.15
CA LEU A 188 -10.69 0.01 5.46
C LEU A 188 -11.53 0.81 6.46
N VAL A 189 -12.78 1.07 6.12
CA VAL A 189 -13.78 1.64 7.02
C VAL A 189 -14.83 0.57 7.31
N ILE A 190 -15.10 0.37 8.59
CA ILE A 190 -16.14 -0.53 9.10
C ILE A 190 -17.08 0.30 9.98
N VAL A 191 -18.37 0.24 9.68
CA VAL A 191 -19.42 0.81 10.54
C VAL A 191 -20.32 -0.33 11.00
N ASP A 192 -20.36 -0.55 12.30
CA ASP A 192 -21.17 -1.60 12.93
C ASP A 192 -22.57 -1.07 13.23
N GLU A 193 -23.60 -1.80 12.77
CA GLU A 193 -25.03 -1.49 12.95
C GLU A 193 -25.40 -0.02 12.65
N PRO A 194 -25.10 0.50 11.44
CA PRO A 194 -25.46 1.88 11.09
C PRO A 194 -26.98 2.09 11.08
N LYS A 195 -27.38 3.31 11.46
CA LYS A 195 -28.79 3.74 11.39
C LYS A 195 -29.10 4.34 10.03
N GLY A 196 -30.29 4.05 9.49
CA GLY A 196 -30.72 4.50 8.17
C GLY A 196 -30.29 3.53 7.06
N SER A 197 -29.27 3.90 6.29
CA SER A 197 -28.73 3.02 5.23
C SER A 197 -27.75 1.99 5.81
N HIS A 198 -27.74 0.79 5.22
CA HIS A 198 -26.77 -0.27 5.53
C HIS A 198 -25.81 -0.55 4.37
N TYR A 199 -25.93 0.18 3.25
CA TYR A 199 -25.03 0.01 2.12
C TYR A 199 -23.68 0.65 2.41
N GLY A 200 -22.60 -0.14 2.33
CA GLY A 200 -21.24 0.36 2.55
C GLY A 200 -20.85 1.55 1.66
N GLY A 201 -21.42 1.63 0.45
CA GLY A 201 -21.22 2.75 -0.47
C GLY A 201 -21.90 4.06 -0.07
N VAL A 202 -22.85 4.02 0.86
CA VAL A 202 -23.55 5.21 1.40
C VAL A 202 -23.01 5.55 2.79
N VAL A 203 -22.68 4.54 3.60
CA VAL A 203 -22.26 4.71 4.99
C VAL A 203 -20.75 4.89 5.12
N ALA A 204 -19.98 3.94 4.58
CA ALA A 204 -18.54 3.85 4.81
C ALA A 204 -17.72 4.59 3.75
N ALA A 205 -18.20 4.67 2.51
CA ALA A 205 -17.51 5.33 1.40
C ALA A 205 -17.26 6.84 1.63
N PRO A 206 -18.20 7.65 2.16
CA PRO A 206 -17.92 9.06 2.48
C PRO A 206 -16.83 9.22 3.55
N VAL A 207 -16.82 8.35 4.57
CA VAL A 207 -15.79 8.35 5.62
C VAL A 207 -14.43 7.98 5.02
N PHE A 208 -14.38 6.97 4.15
CA PHE A 208 -13.18 6.64 3.40
C PHE A 208 -12.65 7.84 2.63
N LYS A 209 -13.53 8.55 1.90
CA LYS A 209 -13.17 9.72 1.12
C LYS A 209 -12.55 10.79 2.01
N ALA A 210 -13.19 11.12 3.14
CA ALA A 210 -12.70 12.13 4.06
C ALA A 210 -11.30 11.79 4.62
N ILE A 211 -11.07 10.53 5.02
CA ILE A 211 -9.76 10.06 5.49
C ILE A 211 -8.72 10.14 4.37
N ALA A 212 -9.06 9.65 3.18
CA ALA A 212 -8.17 9.64 2.03
C ALA A 212 -7.77 11.06 1.61
N GLU A 213 -8.72 11.98 1.51
CA GLU A 213 -8.48 13.37 1.13
C GLU A 213 -7.55 14.11 2.09
N GLN A 214 -7.64 13.81 3.39
CA GLN A 214 -6.74 14.35 4.42
C GLN A 214 -5.37 13.65 4.43
N SER A 215 -5.32 12.38 4.02
CA SER A 215 -4.08 11.60 4.00
C SER A 215 -3.18 11.94 2.80
N LEU A 216 -3.76 12.27 1.65
CA LEU A 216 -3.02 12.50 0.39
C LEU A 216 -1.87 13.54 0.52
N PRO A 217 -2.07 14.72 1.14
CA PRO A 217 -0.98 15.69 1.34
C PRO A 217 0.12 15.15 2.25
N LEU A 218 -0.22 14.39 3.30
CA LEU A 218 0.73 13.84 4.26
C LEU A 218 1.68 12.82 3.63
N ILE A 219 1.22 12.11 2.60
CA ILE A 219 2.01 11.14 1.85
C ILE A 219 2.61 11.74 0.56
N GLY A 220 2.45 13.05 0.32
CA GLY A 220 3.07 13.75 -0.80
C GLY A 220 2.41 13.51 -2.17
N ILE A 221 1.17 13.02 -2.18
CA ILE A 221 0.44 12.76 -3.43
C ILE A 221 -0.39 13.99 -3.80
N LYS A 222 0.04 14.66 -4.86
CA LYS A 222 -0.68 15.80 -5.46
C LYS A 222 -1.89 15.27 -6.24
N ARG A 223 -3.06 15.88 -6.03
CA ARG A 223 -4.24 15.61 -6.86
C ARG A 223 -3.93 16.09 -8.28
N LEU A 224 -4.33 15.33 -9.30
CA LEU A 224 -4.31 15.84 -10.67
C LEU A 224 -5.42 16.90 -10.77
N THR A 225 -5.07 18.17 -10.56
CA THR A 225 -5.99 19.27 -10.84
C THR A 225 -6.33 19.24 -12.33
N PRO A 226 -7.60 19.34 -12.76
CA PRO A 226 -7.88 19.83 -14.09
C PRO A 226 -7.18 21.20 -14.23
N PRO A 227 -6.50 21.52 -15.34
CA PRO A 227 -5.86 22.82 -15.46
C PRO A 227 -6.93 23.90 -15.39
N GLY A 228 -6.93 24.67 -14.29
CA GLY A 228 -7.56 25.99 -14.28
C GLY A 228 -6.81 26.87 -15.28
N PRO A 229 -7.45 27.89 -15.87
CA PRO A 229 -6.86 28.68 -16.96
C PRO A 229 -5.56 29.41 -16.59
N HIS A 230 -5.19 29.53 -15.30
CA HIS A 230 -3.99 30.23 -14.85
C HIS A 230 -3.29 29.51 -13.67
N ALA A 231 -2.61 28.40 -13.91
CA ALA A 231 -1.72 27.80 -12.92
C ALA A 231 -0.27 28.31 -13.10
N PRO A 232 0.34 28.96 -12.08
CA PRO A 232 1.76 29.34 -12.12
C PRO A 232 2.69 28.11 -12.01
N ALA A 233 3.94 28.30 -12.43
CA ALA A 233 4.96 27.26 -12.52
C ALA A 233 5.22 26.53 -11.18
N ARG A 234 5.47 25.22 -11.29
CA ARG A 234 5.62 24.25 -10.19
C ARG A 234 6.80 24.58 -9.27
N GLU A 235 6.56 24.64 -7.96
CA GLU A 235 7.59 24.42 -6.94
C GLU A 235 7.58 22.95 -6.46
N GLU A 236 8.74 22.31 -6.47
CA GLU A 236 8.98 20.99 -5.89
C GLU A 236 9.17 21.13 -4.37
N SER A 237 8.27 20.48 -3.61
CA SER A 237 8.38 20.36 -2.16
C SER A 237 9.22 19.13 -1.78
N ASP A 238 9.91 19.19 -0.65
CA ASP A 238 10.75 18.10 -0.13
C ASP A 238 9.99 16.76 -0.02
N PRO A 239 10.65 15.63 -0.30
CA PRO A 239 10.01 14.31 -0.27
C PRO A 239 9.63 13.91 1.16
N THR A 240 8.38 13.47 1.33
CA THR A 240 7.87 12.99 2.62
C THR A 240 8.57 11.69 3.06
N PRO A 241 8.55 11.35 4.37
CA PRO A 241 9.10 10.09 4.88
C PRO A 241 8.57 8.83 4.19
N TRP A 242 7.34 8.89 3.66
CA TRP A 242 6.74 7.78 2.90
C TRP A 242 7.36 7.62 1.50
N VAL A 243 7.63 8.71 0.78
CA VAL A 243 8.37 8.69 -0.50
C VAL A 243 9.78 8.09 -0.30
N MET A 244 10.39 8.37 0.86
CA MET A 244 11.68 7.78 1.25
C MET A 244 11.58 6.27 1.50
N ALA A 245 10.52 5.81 2.19
CA ALA A 245 10.28 4.39 2.43
C ALA A 245 9.95 3.60 1.15
N GLN A 246 9.20 4.20 0.21
CA GLN A 246 8.90 3.60 -1.09
C GLN A 246 10.17 3.42 -1.93
N ARG A 247 11.03 4.44 -1.97
CA ARG A 247 12.35 4.37 -2.64
C ARG A 247 13.24 3.29 -2.06
N ALA A 248 13.20 3.08 -0.74
CA ALA A 248 13.96 2.00 -0.09
C ALA A 248 13.46 0.60 -0.48
N LEU A 249 12.15 0.45 -0.76
CA LEU A 249 11.56 -0.81 -1.24
C LEU A 249 11.89 -1.11 -2.70
N GLU A 250 11.93 -0.08 -3.55
CA GLU A 250 12.31 -0.20 -4.96
C GLU A 250 13.79 -0.54 -5.16
N GLN A 251 14.65 -0.13 -4.21
CA GLN A 251 16.09 -0.36 -4.30
C GLN A 251 16.51 -1.78 -3.87
N GLY A 252 15.65 -2.53 -3.14
CA GLY A 252 15.95 -3.87 -2.66
C GLY A 252 17.22 -3.95 -1.79
N PRO A 253 17.54 -5.11 -1.18
CA PRO A 253 18.85 -5.32 -0.61
C PRO A 253 19.86 -5.47 -1.75
N VAL A 254 20.79 -4.53 -1.86
CA VAL A 254 21.94 -4.62 -2.77
C VAL A 254 22.74 -5.86 -2.39
N GLN A 255 22.69 -6.90 -3.23
CA GLN A 255 23.64 -7.99 -3.18
C GLN A 255 24.98 -7.43 -3.64
N ALA A 256 25.90 -7.29 -2.69
CA ALA A 256 27.27 -6.90 -2.97
C ALA A 256 27.97 -8.06 -3.67
N GLU A 257 27.97 -8.05 -5.00
CA GLU A 257 28.98 -8.78 -5.77
C GLU A 257 30.32 -8.05 -5.57
N SER A 258 31.24 -8.76 -4.93
CA SER A 258 32.60 -8.32 -4.68
C SER A 258 33.37 -8.32 -6.00
N GLN A 259 33.88 -7.15 -6.42
CA GLN A 259 35.24 -6.97 -6.94
C GLN A 259 35.51 -5.48 -7.24
N GLY A 260 36.50 -4.89 -6.55
CA GLY A 260 37.08 -3.60 -6.90
C GLY A 260 37.19 -2.63 -5.71
N THR A 261 38.44 -2.41 -5.26
CA THR A 261 38.94 -1.33 -4.37
C THR A 261 37.88 -0.55 -3.58
N ASN A 262 37.71 -0.90 -2.31
CA ASN A 262 36.70 -0.37 -1.40
C ASN A 262 37.03 1.09 -0.97
N GLN A 263 36.88 2.05 -1.89
CA GLN A 263 37.07 3.48 -1.60
C GLN A 263 35.70 4.08 -1.25
N LEU A 264 35.57 4.74 -0.11
CA LEU A 264 34.30 5.33 0.33
C LEU A 264 34.12 6.75 -0.25
N MET A 265 32.88 7.10 -0.58
CA MET A 265 32.51 8.40 -1.09
C MET A 265 32.75 9.49 -0.02
N PRO A 266 33.53 10.54 -0.30
CA PRO A 266 33.78 11.61 0.64
C PRO A 266 32.55 12.49 0.81
N ASP A 267 32.45 13.19 1.95
CA ASP A 267 31.45 14.25 2.14
C ASP A 267 31.95 15.55 1.49
N LEU A 268 31.25 15.97 0.44
CA LEU A 268 31.55 17.15 -0.36
C LEU A 268 30.66 18.34 0.02
N ARG A 269 29.63 18.12 0.86
CA ARG A 269 28.68 19.19 1.23
C ARG A 269 29.41 20.35 1.91
N GLY A 270 29.05 21.57 1.52
CA GLY A 270 29.68 22.80 2.00
C GLY A 270 31.00 23.17 1.31
N LEU A 271 31.61 22.29 0.51
CA LEU A 271 32.79 22.63 -0.29
C LEU A 271 32.42 23.49 -1.50
N THR A 272 33.35 24.34 -1.94
CA THR A 272 33.22 25.07 -3.20
C THR A 272 33.46 24.15 -4.39
N LEU A 273 32.98 24.52 -5.59
CA LEU A 273 33.18 23.73 -6.82
C LEU A 273 34.64 23.36 -7.04
N ARG A 274 35.56 24.33 -6.87
CA ARG A 274 37.01 24.10 -7.00
C ARG A 274 37.53 23.05 -6.02
N LYS A 275 37.13 23.15 -4.75
CA LYS A 275 37.60 22.24 -3.69
C LYS A 275 36.99 20.84 -3.81
N ALA A 276 35.73 20.75 -4.24
CA ALA A 276 35.08 19.48 -4.54
C ALA A 276 35.74 18.78 -5.73
N ALA A 277 36.07 19.50 -6.82
CA ALA A 277 36.77 18.94 -7.97
C ALA A 277 38.18 18.40 -7.61
N GLU A 278 38.90 19.10 -6.73
CA GLU A 278 40.22 18.68 -6.24
C GLU A 278 40.15 17.38 -5.43
N VAL A 279 39.18 17.26 -4.52
CA VAL A 279 38.94 16.03 -3.74
C VAL A 279 38.61 14.85 -4.67
N LEU A 280 37.77 15.09 -5.68
CA LEU A 280 37.28 14.06 -6.59
C LEU A 280 38.33 13.59 -7.61
N LYS A 281 39.41 14.35 -7.83
CA LYS A 281 40.52 13.97 -8.73
C LYS A 281 41.21 12.66 -8.32
N ASN A 282 41.15 12.31 -7.04
CA ASN A 282 41.79 11.11 -6.49
C ASN A 282 40.91 9.84 -6.58
N TYR A 283 39.77 9.91 -7.27
CA TYR A 283 38.82 8.81 -7.40
C TYR A 283 38.71 8.30 -8.84
N PRO A 284 38.42 7.00 -9.05
CA PRO A 284 38.43 6.37 -10.37
C PRO A 284 37.13 6.62 -11.17
N PHE A 285 36.69 7.88 -11.26
CA PHE A 285 35.52 8.30 -12.05
C PHE A 285 35.58 9.78 -12.46
N GLU A 286 34.80 10.15 -13.49
CA GLU A 286 34.57 11.55 -13.85
C GLU A 286 33.31 12.10 -13.14
N PRO A 287 33.42 13.18 -12.34
CA PRO A 287 32.28 13.76 -11.66
C PRO A 287 31.51 14.74 -12.54
N ILE A 288 30.19 14.75 -12.39
CA ILE A 288 29.27 15.72 -12.97
C ILE A 288 29.03 16.81 -11.92
N LEU A 289 29.55 18.01 -12.16
CA LEU A 289 29.44 19.16 -11.26
C LEU A 289 28.47 20.19 -11.88
N GLU A 290 27.34 20.42 -11.23
CA GLU A 290 26.26 21.29 -11.73
C GLU A 290 26.01 22.49 -10.81
N GLY A 291 25.99 23.70 -11.37
CA GLY A 291 25.71 24.93 -10.64
C GLY A 291 26.96 25.73 -10.25
N SER A 292 26.79 26.67 -9.31
CA SER A 292 27.87 27.54 -8.80
C SER A 292 27.76 27.71 -7.29
N GLY A 293 28.83 28.12 -6.60
CA GLY A 293 28.85 28.31 -5.14
C GLY A 293 29.27 27.06 -4.34
N LYS A 294 28.51 26.69 -3.31
CA LYS A 294 28.83 25.58 -2.39
C LYS A 294 27.97 24.34 -2.68
N ALA A 295 28.56 23.16 -2.53
CA ALA A 295 27.88 21.90 -2.72
C ALA A 295 26.75 21.72 -1.68
N VAL A 296 25.53 21.53 -2.15
CA VAL A 296 24.35 21.31 -1.30
C VAL A 296 23.91 19.84 -1.30
N SER A 297 24.20 19.12 -2.39
CA SER A 297 23.85 17.72 -2.54
C SER A 297 24.90 16.98 -3.35
N GLN A 298 25.02 15.67 -3.08
CA GLN A 298 25.88 14.75 -3.82
C GLN A 298 25.20 13.41 -3.99
N ARG A 299 25.56 12.68 -5.05
CA ARG A 299 25.26 11.27 -5.28
C ARG A 299 26.51 10.61 -5.84
N PRO A 300 26.99 9.47 -5.29
CA PRO A 300 26.47 8.75 -4.13
C PRO A 300 26.58 9.52 -2.80
N LEU A 301 25.88 9.05 -1.77
CA LEU A 301 25.93 9.63 -0.43
C LEU A 301 27.32 9.44 0.21
N PRO A 302 27.75 10.34 1.12
CA PRO A 302 28.99 10.14 1.87
C PRO A 302 29.01 8.77 2.55
N GLY A 303 30.16 8.08 2.51
CA GLY A 303 30.32 6.73 3.05
C GLY A 303 29.82 5.59 2.14
N THR A 304 29.28 5.89 0.96
CA THR A 304 28.93 4.84 -0.02
C THR A 304 30.20 4.27 -0.66
N ALA A 305 30.29 2.95 -0.84
CA ALA A 305 31.40 2.35 -1.57
C ALA A 305 31.40 2.80 -3.05
N ILE A 306 32.56 3.22 -3.53
CA ILE A 306 32.83 3.62 -4.92
C ILE A 306 33.52 2.46 -5.62
N THR A 307 32.97 2.06 -6.75
CA THR A 307 33.62 1.14 -7.70
C THR A 307 33.95 1.84 -9.01
N ARG A 308 34.82 1.23 -9.83
CA ARG A 308 35.20 1.75 -11.15
C ARG A 308 33.96 1.86 -12.05
N GLY A 309 33.64 3.07 -12.53
CA GLY A 309 32.43 3.35 -13.30
C GLY A 309 31.27 3.99 -12.51
N THR A 310 31.43 4.21 -11.20
CA THR A 310 30.47 4.96 -10.39
C THR A 310 30.30 6.38 -10.91
N ARG A 311 29.07 6.81 -11.21
CA ARG A 311 28.78 8.21 -11.60
C ARG A 311 28.59 9.06 -10.34
N CYS A 312 29.45 10.06 -10.16
CA CYS A 312 29.31 11.04 -9.10
C CYS A 312 28.65 12.31 -9.64
N GLN A 313 27.54 12.75 -9.05
CA GLN A 313 26.89 14.02 -9.35
C GLN A 313 26.88 14.91 -8.11
N VAL A 314 27.30 16.16 -8.24
CA VAL A 314 27.34 17.14 -7.16
C VAL A 314 26.64 18.42 -7.60
N GLN A 315 25.69 18.90 -6.80
CA GLN A 315 24.93 20.12 -7.09
C GLN A 315 25.42 21.26 -6.21
N PHE A 316 25.68 22.41 -6.82
CA PHE A 316 26.16 23.62 -6.18
C PHE A 316 25.09 24.70 -6.20
N ARG A 317 24.98 25.46 -5.11
CA ARG A 317 24.12 26.66 -5.03
C ARG A 317 24.93 27.91 -4.67
N PRO A 318 24.60 29.07 -5.27
CA PRO A 318 25.18 30.35 -4.88
C PRO A 318 25.01 30.57 -3.38
N THR A 319 26.06 31.06 -2.72
CA THR A 319 25.94 31.52 -1.34
C THR A 319 25.38 32.94 -1.42
N ILE A 320 24.17 33.15 -0.87
CA ILE A 320 23.61 34.48 -0.63
C ILE A 320 24.41 35.12 0.52
#